data_AF-A0A0R0GW28-F1
#
_entry.id   AF-A0A0R0GW28-F1
#
_cell.length_a   1.000
_cell.length_b   1.000
_cell.length_c   1.000
_cell.angle_alpha   90.00
_cell.angle_beta   90.00
_cell.angle_gamma   90.00
#
_symmetry.space_group_name_H-M   'P 1'
#
loop_
_entity.id
_entity.type
_entity.pdbx_description
1 polymer ?
#
loop_
_entity_poly.entity_id
_entity_poly.type
_entity_poly.pdbx_seq_one_letter_code
_entity_poly.pdbx_strand_id
1 'polypeptide(L)'
;MHGVVFALSTPKPDVADDASQLQQWVQVNKVCRHNLLSALSNDLFDVYCSYTESKDICDSLILKYTVEDVVRQRFIIANYYRWTMNEEKDIKVQINKYHKLLEDLKTEKKKTVGRIFLKKDLIK
;
A
#
# COMPACT_ATOMS: atom_id res chain seq x y z
N MET A 1 21.83 -16.93 5.52
CA MET A 1 20.56 -16.40 6.06
C MET A 1 19.65 -16.05 4.90
N HIS A 2 18.68 -16.91 4.56
CA HIS A 2 17.69 -16.59 3.53
C HIS A 2 16.53 -15.87 4.23
N GLY A 3 16.67 -14.55 4.40
CA GLY A 3 15.68 -13.71 5.08
C GLY A 3 14.43 -13.49 4.24
N VAL A 4 13.42 -12.85 4.84
CA VAL A 4 12.13 -12.48 4.19
C VAL A 4 12.33 -11.75 2.85
N VAL A 5 13.39 -10.93 2.75
CA VAL A 5 13.77 -10.21 1.52
C VAL A 5 14.05 -11.15 0.35
N PHE A 6 14.63 -12.33 0.61
CA PHE A 6 14.93 -13.33 -0.42
C PHE A 6 13.65 -13.78 -1.12
N ALA A 7 12.65 -14.30 -0.38
CA ALA A 7 11.41 -14.80 -0.99
C ALA A 7 10.56 -13.72 -1.66
N LEU A 8 10.62 -12.46 -1.22
CA LEU A 8 9.87 -11.37 -1.85
C LEU A 8 10.56 -10.81 -3.10
N SER A 9 11.87 -11.03 -3.26
CA SER A 9 12.66 -10.44 -4.35
C SER A 9 13.09 -11.46 -5.40
N THR A 10 13.34 -12.71 -5.00
CA THR A 10 13.83 -13.74 -5.91
C THR A 10 12.67 -14.43 -6.63
N PRO A 11 12.63 -14.36 -7.97
CA PRO A 11 11.66 -15.13 -8.75
C PRO A 11 11.84 -16.62 -8.47
N LYS A 12 10.75 -17.37 -8.60
CA LYS A 12 10.75 -18.83 -8.43
C LYS A 12 11.90 -19.46 -9.25
N PRO A 13 12.81 -20.23 -8.62
CA PRO A 13 13.90 -20.89 -9.32
C PRO A 13 13.35 -21.89 -10.34
N ASP A 14 13.92 -21.90 -11.54
CA ASP A 14 13.59 -22.90 -12.55
C ASP A 14 14.11 -24.26 -12.10
N VAL A 15 13.33 -25.33 -12.35
CA VAL A 15 13.58 -26.68 -11.80
C VAL A 15 14.95 -27.25 -12.22
N ALA A 16 15.56 -26.65 -13.26
CA ALA A 16 16.83 -27.06 -13.82
C ALA A 16 18.08 -26.71 -12.96
N ASP A 17 18.01 -25.71 -12.07
CA ASP A 17 19.25 -25.11 -11.54
C ASP A 17 19.74 -25.69 -10.20
N ASP A 18 18.88 -26.04 -9.25
CA ASP A 18 19.29 -26.73 -8.01
C ASP A 18 18.06 -27.14 -7.17
N ALA A 19 17.84 -28.45 -6.96
CA ALA A 19 16.73 -28.95 -6.15
C ALA A 19 16.76 -28.45 -4.70
N SER A 20 17.95 -28.21 -4.13
CA SER A 20 18.12 -27.68 -2.77
C SER A 20 17.61 -26.24 -2.67
N GLN A 21 17.93 -25.41 -3.67
CA GLN A 21 17.49 -24.00 -3.71
C GLN A 21 15.98 -23.90 -3.91
N LEU A 22 15.41 -24.76 -4.75
CA LEU A 22 13.96 -24.80 -4.93
C LEU A 22 13.24 -25.16 -3.63
N GLN A 23 13.72 -26.16 -2.88
CA GLN A 23 13.15 -26.53 -1.58
C GLN A 23 13.26 -25.39 -0.56
N GLN A 24 14.41 -24.70 -0.51
CA GLN A 24 14.59 -23.53 0.35
C GLN A 24 13.62 -22.41 -0.05
N TRP A 25 13.49 -22.10 -1.34
CA TRP A 25 12.55 -21.09 -1.82
C TRP A 25 11.10 -21.44 -1.45
N VAL A 26 10.68 -22.70 -1.65
CA VAL A 26 9.32 -23.16 -1.28
C VAL A 26 9.06 -22.97 0.21
N GLN A 27 10.04 -23.31 1.06
CA GLN A 27 9.89 -23.17 2.50
C GLN A 27 9.81 -21.69 2.93
N VAL A 28 10.69 -20.83 2.41
CA VAL A 28 10.67 -19.39 2.73
C VAL A 28 9.39 -18.74 2.19
N ASN A 29 8.97 -19.07 0.97
CA ASN A 29 7.72 -18.59 0.38
C ASN A 29 6.50 -18.98 1.24
N LYS A 30 6.45 -20.23 1.73
CA LYS A 30 5.36 -20.70 2.62
C LYS A 30 5.30 -19.88 3.91
N VAL A 31 6.44 -19.63 4.56
CA VAL A 31 6.50 -18.84 5.79
C VAL A 31 6.09 -17.39 5.53
N CYS A 32 6.61 -16.77 4.47
CA CYS A 32 6.28 -15.39 4.12
C CYS A 32 4.79 -15.25 3.79
N ARG A 33 4.25 -16.20 3.03
CA ARG A 33 2.83 -16.20 2.67
C ARG A 33 1.93 -16.31 3.89
N HIS A 34 2.25 -17.23 4.80
CA HIS A 34 1.51 -17.38 6.04
C HIS A 34 1.53 -16.09 6.86
N ASN A 35 2.71 -15.50 7.06
CA ASN A 35 2.85 -14.24 7.81
C ASN A 35 2.06 -13.10 7.18
N LEU A 36 2.15 -12.92 5.86
CA LEU A 36 1.38 -11.90 5.13
C LEU A 36 -0.11 -12.10 5.32
N LEU A 37 -0.62 -13.31 5.04
CA LEU A 37 -2.05 -13.61 5.15
C LEU A 37 -2.56 -13.46 6.59
N SER A 38 -1.76 -13.82 7.60
CA SER A 38 -2.12 -13.68 9.01
C SER A 38 -2.27 -12.23 9.47
N ALA A 39 -1.66 -11.28 8.76
CA ALA A 39 -1.73 -9.85 9.08
C ALA A 39 -2.89 -9.14 8.36
N LEU A 40 -3.60 -9.82 7.45
CA LEU A 40 -4.73 -9.26 6.71
C LEU A 40 -6.02 -9.35 7.51
N SER A 41 -6.94 -8.41 7.24
CA SER A 41 -8.34 -8.54 7.67
C SER A 41 -9.03 -9.68 6.91
N ASN A 42 -10.14 -10.18 7.45
CA ASN A 42 -10.90 -11.28 6.82
C ASN A 42 -11.26 -10.98 5.35
N ASP A 43 -11.73 -9.76 5.05
CA ASP A 43 -12.10 -9.37 3.69
C ASP A 43 -10.92 -9.41 2.70
N LEU A 44 -9.72 -9.04 3.15
CA LEU A 44 -8.52 -9.10 2.32
C LEU A 44 -7.99 -10.53 2.24
N PHE A 45 -8.05 -11.27 3.34
CA PHE A 45 -7.63 -12.66 3.39
C PHE A 45 -8.36 -13.49 2.33
N ASP A 46 -9.68 -13.37 2.22
CA ASP A 46 -10.48 -14.13 1.24
C ASP A 46 -10.06 -13.86 -0.22
N VAL A 47 -9.59 -12.65 -0.52
CA VAL A 47 -9.09 -12.29 -1.85
C VAL A 47 -7.70 -12.88 -2.09
N TYR A 48 -6.80 -12.77 -1.11
CA TYR A 48 -5.38 -13.08 -1.27
C TYR A 48 -5.01 -14.52 -0.91
N CYS A 49 -5.89 -15.28 -0.24
CA CYS A 49 -5.58 -16.66 0.17
C CYS A 49 -5.36 -17.61 -1.01
N SER A 50 -5.91 -17.28 -2.18
CA SER A 50 -5.76 -18.04 -3.43
C SER A 50 -4.37 -17.90 -4.07
N TYR A 51 -3.59 -16.89 -3.67
CA TYR A 51 -2.27 -16.63 -4.24
C TYR A 51 -1.26 -17.67 -3.74
N THR A 52 -0.42 -18.17 -4.63
CA THR A 52 0.58 -19.20 -4.33
C THR A 52 1.91 -18.60 -3.88
N GLU A 53 2.27 -17.44 -4.43
CA GLU A 53 3.53 -16.74 -4.16
C GLU A 53 3.30 -15.55 -3.22
N SER A 54 4.11 -15.49 -2.16
CA SER A 54 4.10 -14.38 -1.21
C SER A 54 4.47 -13.04 -1.87
N LYS A 55 5.32 -13.10 -2.90
CA LYS A 55 5.67 -11.94 -3.72
C LYS A 55 4.45 -11.33 -4.40
N ASP A 56 3.63 -12.14 -5.06
CA ASP A 56 2.44 -11.65 -5.76
C ASP A 56 1.43 -10.99 -4.80
N ILE A 57 1.28 -11.52 -3.58
CA ILE A 57 0.47 -10.89 -2.53
C ILE A 57 1.06 -9.52 -2.17
N CYS A 58 2.37 -9.46 -1.94
CA CYS A 58 3.05 -8.23 -1.56
C CYS A 58 2.92 -7.16 -2.66
N ASP A 59 3.23 -7.52 -3.91
CA ASP A 59 3.17 -6.61 -5.05
C ASP A 59 1.74 -6.11 -5.31
N SER A 60 0.74 -6.99 -5.19
CA SER A 60 -0.67 -6.62 -5.36
C SER A 60 -1.16 -5.71 -4.24
N LEU A 61 -0.75 -5.92 -2.98
CA LEU A 61 -1.06 -5.02 -1.87
C LEU A 61 -0.40 -3.66 -2.06
N ILE A 62 0.88 -3.62 -2.45
CA ILE A 62 1.59 -2.38 -2.74
C ILE A 62 0.87 -1.61 -3.85
N LEU A 63 0.47 -2.28 -4.93
CA LEU A 63 -0.26 -1.66 -6.02
C LEU A 63 -1.62 -1.12 -5.56
N LYS A 64 -2.43 -1.93 -4.86
CA LYS A 64 -3.75 -1.54 -4.36
C LYS A 64 -3.66 -0.29 -3.50
N TYR A 65 -2.79 -0.28 -2.49
CA TYR A 65 -2.66 0.86 -1.59
C TYR A 65 -1.98 2.07 -2.25
N THR A 66 -1.10 1.87 -3.23
CA THR A 66 -0.54 3.00 -4.01
C THR A 66 -1.64 3.66 -4.85
N VAL A 67 -2.50 2.89 -5.49
CA VAL A 67 -3.63 3.42 -6.29
C VAL A 67 -4.65 4.11 -5.39
N GLU A 68 -5.06 3.48 -4.29
CA GLU A 68 -5.99 4.08 -3.32
C GLU A 68 -5.48 5.42 -2.79
N ASP A 69 -4.19 5.50 -2.48
CA ASP A 69 -3.57 6.72 -2.00
C ASP A 69 -3.54 7.83 -3.07
N VAL A 70 -3.19 7.50 -4.32
CA VAL A 70 -3.24 8.47 -5.44
C VAL A 70 -4.66 8.97 -5.70
N VAL A 71 -5.65 8.07 -5.63
CA VAL A 71 -7.07 8.43 -5.79
C VAL A 71 -7.53 9.34 -4.65
N ARG A 72 -7.16 9.02 -3.41
CA ARG A 72 -7.47 9.85 -2.24
C ARG A 72 -6.89 11.25 -2.38
N GLN A 73 -5.64 11.37 -2.81
CA GLN A 73 -4.99 12.66 -3.04
C GLN A 73 -5.74 13.48 -4.11
N ARG A 74 -6.07 12.85 -5.24
CA ARG A 74 -6.85 13.50 -6.29
C ARG A 74 -8.22 13.96 -5.79
N PHE A 75 -8.90 13.16 -4.99
CA PHE A 75 -10.21 13.49 -4.44
C PHE A 75 -10.14 14.69 -3.49
N ILE A 76 -9.16 14.74 -2.60
CA ILE A 76 -8.96 15.86 -1.67
C ILE A 76 -8.67 17.15 -2.45
N ILE A 77 -7.78 17.10 -3.43
CA ILE A 77 -7.44 18.25 -4.27
C ILE A 77 -8.66 18.73 -5.07
N ALA A 78 -9.41 17.82 -5.69
CA ALA A 78 -10.61 18.15 -6.45
C ALA A 78 -11.69 18.78 -5.57
N ASN A 79 -11.92 18.27 -4.36
CA ASN A 79 -12.88 18.84 -3.42
C ASN A 79 -12.46 20.24 -2.96
N TYR A 80 -11.16 20.49 -2.81
CA TYR A 80 -10.65 21.82 -2.48
C TYR A 80 -10.95 22.82 -3.59
N TYR A 81 -10.61 22.48 -4.83
CA TYR A 81 -10.85 23.37 -5.98
C TYR A 81 -12.33 23.59 -6.28
N ARG A 82 -13.19 22.60 -5.98
CA ARG A 82 -14.64 22.70 -6.17
C ARG A 82 -15.37 23.30 -4.98
N TRP A 83 -14.66 23.66 -3.91
CA TRP A 83 -15.29 24.18 -2.71
C TRP A 83 -15.93 25.55 -3.00
N THR A 84 -17.21 25.67 -2.69
CA THR A 84 -17.97 26.92 -2.72
C THR A 84 -18.88 26.99 -1.50
N MET A 85 -19.14 28.21 -1.03
CA MET A 85 -20.10 28.44 0.05
C MET A 85 -21.52 28.34 -0.52
N ASN A 86 -22.43 27.73 0.24
CA ASN A 86 -23.84 27.60 -0.07
C ASN A 86 -24.64 28.51 0.87
N GLU A 87 -25.41 29.45 0.32
CA GLU A 87 -26.15 30.46 1.10
C GLU A 87 -27.23 29.88 2.02
N GLU A 88 -27.74 28.68 1.72
CA GLU A 88 -28.78 28.01 2.51
C GLU A 88 -28.22 27.31 3.77
N LYS A 89 -26.90 27.20 3.91
CA LYS A 89 -26.26 26.48 5.01
C LYS A 89 -25.68 27.42 6.05
N ASP A 90 -25.79 27.05 7.32
CA ASP A 90 -25.17 27.79 8.41
C ASP A 90 -23.66 28.01 8.18
N ILE A 91 -23.22 29.26 8.30
CA ILE A 91 -21.86 29.67 7.97
C ILE A 91 -20.81 28.98 8.86
N LYS A 92 -21.11 28.70 10.15
CA LYS A 92 -20.17 28.03 11.04
C LYS A 92 -19.95 26.58 10.59
N VAL A 93 -21.02 25.89 10.20
CA VAL A 93 -20.91 24.52 9.66
C VAL A 93 -20.05 24.49 8.40
N GLN A 94 -20.19 25.50 7.54
CA GLN A 94 -19.41 25.59 6.30
C GLN A 94 -17.92 25.89 6.56
N ILE A 95 -17.62 26.83 7.45
CA ILE A 95 -16.24 27.13 7.88
C ILE A 95 -15.58 25.88 8.48
N ASN A 96 -16.30 25.12 9.31
CA ASN A 96 -15.77 23.90 9.90
C ASN A 96 -15.43 22.83 8.84
N LYS A 97 -16.29 22.68 7.82
CA LYS A 97 -16.02 21.78 6.68
C LYS A 97 -14.80 22.24 5.87
N TYR A 98 -14.66 23.54 5.63
CA TYR A 98 -13.51 24.10 4.93
C TYR A 98 -12.22 23.87 5.70
N HIS A 99 -12.21 24.11 7.03
CA HIS A 99 -11.06 23.80 7.88
C HIS A 99 -10.68 22.32 7.84
N LYS A 100 -11.66 21.41 7.89
CA LYS A 100 -11.38 19.97 7.78
C LYS A 100 -10.70 19.64 6.45
N LEU A 101 -11.16 20.24 5.36
CA LEU A 101 -10.62 20.05 4.02
C LEU A 101 -9.18 20.59 3.89
N LEU A 102 -8.87 21.71 4.54
CA LEU A 102 -7.49 22.22 4.65
C LEU A 102 -6.57 21.31 5.45
N GLU A 103 -7.06 20.71 6.54
CA GLU A 103 -6.28 19.77 7.35
C GLU A 103 -6.01 18.45 6.60
N ASP A 104 -6.97 17.95 5.82
CA ASP A 104 -6.78 16.81 4.93
C ASP A 104 -5.69 17.12 3.89
N LEU A 105 -5.71 18.31 3.28
CA LEU A 105 -4.69 18.79 2.34
C LEU A 105 -3.29 18.86 2.96
N LYS A 106 -3.17 19.44 4.17
CA LYS A 106 -1.90 19.52 4.89
C LYS A 106 -1.36 18.14 5.23
N THR A 107 -2.23 17.23 5.66
CA THR A 107 -1.87 15.85 6.01
C THR A 107 -1.35 15.10 4.79
N GLU A 108 -2.02 15.21 3.64
CA GLU A 108 -1.54 14.61 2.40
C GLU A 108 -0.21 15.21 1.94
N LYS A 109 -0.02 16.53 2.03
CA LYS A 109 1.28 17.16 1.73
C LYS A 109 2.40 16.56 2.59
N LYS A 110 2.18 16.37 3.90
CA LYS A 110 3.17 15.77 4.81
C LYS A 110 3.50 14.32 4.41
N LYS A 111 2.50 13.50 4.08
CA LYS A 111 2.72 12.11 3.62
C LYS A 111 3.53 12.05 2.33
N THR A 112 3.26 12.93 1.37
CA THR A 112 4.00 12.98 0.11
C THR A 112 5.47 13.35 0.35
N VAL A 113 5.75 14.33 1.22
CA VAL A 113 7.13 14.69 1.60
C VAL A 113 7.85 13.51 2.26
N GLY A 114 7.20 12.83 3.20
CA GLY A 114 7.78 11.65 3.86
C GLY A 114 8.12 10.50 2.90
N ARG A 115 7.29 10.27 1.87
CA ARG A 115 7.57 9.25 0.85
C ARG A 115 8.72 9.61 -0.08
N ILE A 116 8.85 10.88 -0.47
CA ILE A 116 10.00 11.34 -1.25
C ILE A 116 11.30 11.10 -0.48
N PHE A 117 11.25 11.28 0.84
CA PHE A 117 12.38 11.00 1.73
C PHE A 117 12.71 9.50 1.76
N LEU A 118 11.74 8.63 2.05
CA LEU A 118 11.95 7.17 2.07
C LEU A 118 12.43 6.59 0.74
N LYS A 119 11.88 7.07 -0.39
CA LYS A 119 12.35 6.62 -1.72
C LYS A 119 13.78 7.08 -2.01
N LYS A 120 14.22 8.23 -1.49
CA LYS A 120 15.61 8.68 -1.65
C LYS A 120 16.59 7.83 -0.86
N ASP A 121 16.21 7.38 0.33
CA ASP A 121 17.05 6.54 1.17
C ASP A 121 17.11 5.09 0.70
N LEU A 122 16.12 4.62 -0.06
CA LEU A 122 16.14 3.28 -0.67
C LEU A 122 16.96 3.18 -1.98
N ILE A 123 17.40 4.31 -2.54
CA ILE A 123 18.13 4.38 -3.83
C ILE A 123 19.63 4.70 -3.61
N LYS A 124 20.10 4.77 -2.36
CA LYS A 124 21.53 4.84 -2.02
C LYS A 124 22.00 3.54 -1.40
#